data_AF-A0A4U9YUN8-F1
#
_entry.id   AF-A0A4U9YUN8-F1
#
_cell.length_a   1.000
_cell.length_b   1.000
_cell.length_c   1.000
_cell.angle_alpha   90.00
_cell.angle_beta   90.00
_cell.angle_gamma   90.00
#
_symmetry.space_group_name_H-M   'P 1'
#
loop_
_entity.id
_entity.type
_entity.pdbx_description
1 polymer ?
#
loop_
_entity_poly.entity_id
_entity_poly.type
_entity_poly.pdbx_seq_one_letter_code
_entity_poly.pdbx_strand_id
1 'polypeptide(L)'
;MCRVLRVNRSTYYKFLKHKPSKRELDNQIYRKQILEIYTKANKRLGVKSIKVILQRDYDTKISEGRIYRLMKNMALPKMATVKPKRALKEAQKTPLKTYSSKNLILTNQIKSGQQTSPIFLSDIRNMSISAQYLISILENVLLGN
;
A
#
# COMPACT_ATOMS: atom_id res chain seq x y z
N MET A 1 10.05 -35.63 -20.07
CA MET A 1 9.58 -34.62 -19.09
C MET A 1 10.48 -34.49 -17.86
N CYS A 2 10.48 -35.43 -16.90
CA CYS A 2 11.19 -35.26 -15.60
C CYS A 2 12.71 -35.01 -15.70
N ARG A 3 13.41 -35.64 -16.66
CA ARG A 3 14.86 -35.44 -16.90
C ARG A 3 15.18 -34.01 -17.37
N VAL A 4 14.29 -33.41 -18.16
CA VAL A 4 14.44 -32.04 -18.67
C VAL A 4 14.27 -31.02 -17.53
N LEU A 5 13.24 -31.22 -16.70
CA LEU A 5 12.94 -30.35 -15.55
C LEU A 5 13.87 -30.58 -14.34
N ARG A 6 14.75 -31.58 -14.38
CA ARG A 6 15.65 -31.99 -13.28
C ARG A 6 14.91 -32.26 -11.95
N VAL A 7 13.73 -32.89 -12.01
CA VAL A 7 12.93 -33.26 -10.82
C VAL A 7 12.86 -34.78 -10.70
N ASN A 8 12.85 -35.30 -9.45
CA ASN A 8 12.62 -36.72 -9.20
C ASN A 8 11.25 -37.16 -9.74
N ARG A 9 11.19 -38.33 -10.39
CA ARG A 9 9.97 -38.91 -10.97
C ARG A 9 8.85 -39.06 -9.92
N SER A 10 9.19 -39.48 -8.70
CA SER A 10 8.21 -39.66 -7.62
C SER A 10 7.55 -38.32 -7.22
N THR A 11 8.35 -37.27 -7.03
CA THR A 11 7.87 -35.91 -6.73
C THR A 11 6.98 -35.37 -7.86
N TYR A 12 7.39 -35.58 -9.13
CA TYR A 12 6.63 -35.11 -10.28
C TYR A 12 5.23 -35.71 -10.33
N TYR A 13 5.11 -37.04 -10.27
CA TYR A 13 3.80 -37.68 -10.34
C TYR A 13 2.97 -37.49 -9.06
N LYS A 14 3.61 -37.31 -7.90
CA LYS A 14 2.92 -36.91 -6.66
C LYS A 14 2.26 -35.54 -6.81
N PHE A 15 2.96 -34.57 -7.39
CA PHE A 15 2.41 -33.24 -7.65
C PHE A 15 1.29 -33.29 -8.70
N LEU A 16 1.48 -34.01 -9.80
CA LEU A 16 0.49 -34.10 -10.88
C LEU A 16 -0.85 -34.69 -10.40
N LYS A 17 -0.80 -35.69 -9.51
CA LYS A 17 -1.99 -36.35 -8.95
C LYS A 17 -2.46 -35.71 -7.63
N HIS A 18 -1.83 -34.62 -7.19
CA HIS A 18 -2.14 -33.99 -5.92
C HIS A 18 -3.56 -33.43 -5.93
N LYS A 19 -4.35 -33.82 -4.92
CA LYS A 19 -5.67 -33.24 -4.66
C LYS A 19 -5.55 -32.26 -3.50
N PRO A 20 -6.10 -31.04 -3.61
CA PRO A 20 -6.02 -30.07 -2.54
C PRO A 20 -6.69 -30.61 -1.28
N SER A 21 -5.99 -30.48 -0.16
CA SER A 21 -6.54 -30.73 1.16
C SER A 21 -7.63 -29.71 1.50
N LYS A 22 -8.51 -30.05 2.46
CA LYS A 22 -9.53 -29.12 2.98
C LYS A 22 -8.91 -27.78 3.40
N ARG A 23 -7.75 -27.82 4.06
CA ARG A 23 -7.03 -26.62 4.50
C ARG A 23 -6.56 -25.76 3.33
N GLU A 24 -6.13 -26.37 2.23
CA GLU A 24 -5.73 -25.63 1.03
C GLU A 24 -6.93 -24.99 0.35
N LEU A 25 -8.06 -25.71 0.28
CA LEU A 25 -9.31 -25.17 -0.25
C LEU A 25 -9.79 -23.97 0.57
N ASP A 26 -9.82 -24.09 1.90
CA ASP A 26 -10.15 -22.97 2.80
C ASP A 26 -9.21 -21.79 2.56
N ASN A 27 -7.90 -22.05 2.45
CA ASN A 27 -6.93 -21.00 2.18
C ASN A 27 -7.14 -20.36 0.79
N GLN A 28 -7.63 -21.07 -0.22
CA GLN A 28 -7.98 -20.47 -1.51
C GLN A 28 -9.18 -19.52 -1.37
N ILE A 29 -10.21 -19.93 -0.62
CA ILE A 29 -11.40 -19.10 -0.34
C ILE A 29 -10.98 -17.82 0.40
N TYR A 30 -10.20 -17.96 1.47
CA TYR A 30 -9.74 -16.81 2.26
C TYR A 30 -8.86 -15.87 1.46
N ARG A 31 -8.02 -16.38 0.56
CA ARG A 31 -7.21 -15.54 -0.33
C ARG A 31 -8.09 -14.67 -1.22
N LYS A 32 -9.15 -15.25 -1.81
CA LYS A 32 -10.09 -14.52 -2.67
C LYS A 32 -10.79 -13.40 -1.89
N GLN A 33 -11.36 -13.73 -0.72
CA GLN A 33 -12.06 -12.75 0.12
C GLN A 33 -11.15 -11.62 0.62
N ILE A 34 -9.93 -11.96 1.08
CA ILE A 34 -8.95 -10.97 1.53
C ILE A 34 -8.57 -10.04 0.37
N LEU A 35 -8.34 -10.59 -0.82
CA LEU A 35 -7.97 -9.80 -1.99
C LEU A 35 -9.08 -8.82 -2.38
N GLU A 36 -10.34 -9.28 -2.36
CA GLU A 36 -11.50 -8.44 -2.67
C GLU A 36 -11.66 -7.26 -1.69
N ILE A 37 -11.52 -7.52 -0.39
CA ILE A 37 -11.55 -6.45 0.63
C ILE A 37 -10.37 -5.49 0.42
N TYR A 38 -9.20 -6.02 0.09
CA TYR A 38 -7.98 -5.25 -0.09
C TYR A 38 -8.04 -4.30 -1.29
N THR A 39 -8.62 -4.75 -2.40
CA THR A 39 -8.83 -3.94 -3.61
C THR A 39 -9.91 -2.89 -3.40
N LYS A 40 -11.06 -3.28 -2.82
CA LYS A 40 -12.17 -2.36 -2.47
C LYS A 40 -11.69 -1.20 -1.59
N ALA A 41 -10.76 -1.46 -0.68
CA ALA A 41 -10.27 -0.46 0.25
C ALA A 41 -8.96 0.24 -0.17
N ASN A 42 -8.65 0.24 -1.47
CA ASN A 42 -7.50 0.96 -2.04
C ASN A 42 -6.17 0.69 -1.31
N LYS A 43 -5.95 -0.56 -0.86
CA LYS A 43 -4.67 -0.97 -0.23
C LYS A 43 -4.34 -0.20 1.06
N ARG A 44 -5.34 0.28 1.80
CA ARG A 44 -5.17 1.02 3.07
C ARG A 44 -5.41 0.18 4.33
N LEU A 45 -6.16 -0.92 4.22
CA LEU A 45 -6.61 -1.70 5.38
C LEU A 45 -5.57 -2.71 5.88
N GLY A 46 -5.28 -2.64 7.18
CA GLY A 46 -4.44 -3.61 7.86
C GLY A 46 -5.18 -4.91 8.23
N VAL A 47 -4.41 -5.84 8.80
CA VAL A 47 -4.88 -7.17 9.22
C VAL A 47 -6.11 -7.11 10.14
N LYS A 48 -6.09 -6.22 11.15
CA LYS A 48 -7.19 -6.07 12.11
C LYS A 48 -8.49 -5.63 11.45
N SER A 49 -8.42 -4.64 10.55
CA SER A 49 -9.59 -4.15 9.81
C SER A 49 -10.14 -5.23 8.88
N ILE A 50 -9.27 -5.96 8.18
CA ILE A 50 -9.67 -7.05 7.29
C ILE A 50 -10.37 -8.17 8.07
N LYS A 51 -9.89 -8.54 9.26
CA LYS A 51 -10.55 -9.52 10.14
C LYS A 51 -11.98 -9.11 10.48
N VAL A 52 -12.16 -7.85 10.86
CA VAL A 52 -13.47 -7.32 11.23
C VAL A 52 -14.43 -7.35 10.04
N ILE A 53 -13.96 -7.01 8.85
CA ILE A 53 -14.77 -7.04 7.62
C ILE A 53 -15.08 -8.48 7.21
N LEU A 54 -14.11 -9.39 7.25
CA LEU A 54 -14.31 -10.83 6.98
C LEU A 54 -15.38 -11.44 7.88
N GLN A 55 -15.40 -11.04 9.15
CA GLN A 55 -16.40 -11.54 10.09
C GLN A 55 -17.80 -10.97 9.83
N ARG A 56 -17.91 -9.75 9.30
CA ARG A 56 -19.19 -9.07 9.03
C ARG A 56 -19.81 -9.49 7.71
N ASP A 57 -19.00 -9.60 6.66
CA ASP A 57 -19.51 -9.78 5.29
C ASP A 57 -19.57 -11.26 4.88
N TYR A 58 -18.71 -12.10 5.46
CA TYR A 58 -18.54 -13.51 5.07
C TYR A 58 -18.69 -14.48 6.24
N ASP A 59 -19.05 -14.00 7.43
CA ASP A 59 -19.20 -14.77 8.67
C ASP A 59 -17.99 -15.67 9.04
N THR A 60 -16.82 -15.34 8.49
CA THR A 60 -15.68 -16.24 8.52
C THR A 60 -14.74 -15.91 9.69
N LYS A 61 -14.69 -16.80 10.68
CA LYS A 61 -13.85 -16.67 11.88
C LYS A 61 -12.39 -17.07 11.60
N ILE A 62 -11.51 -16.09 11.40
CA ILE A 62 -10.07 -16.31 11.17
C ILE A 62 -9.22 -15.52 12.18
N SER A 63 -8.12 -16.14 12.61
CA SER A 63 -7.12 -15.47 13.45
C SER A 63 -6.28 -14.45 12.67
N GLU A 64 -5.87 -13.38 13.35
CA GLU A 64 -5.07 -12.30 12.76
C GLU A 64 -3.75 -12.82 12.17
N GLY A 65 -3.08 -13.74 12.88
CA GLY A 65 -1.86 -14.37 12.38
C GLY A 65 -2.08 -15.17 11.10
N ARG A 66 -3.26 -15.79 10.90
CA ARG A 66 -3.58 -16.51 9.66
C ARG A 66 -3.80 -15.54 8.50
N ILE A 67 -4.52 -14.44 8.73
CA ILE A 67 -4.69 -13.37 7.72
C ILE A 67 -3.33 -12.78 7.35
N TYR A 68 -2.49 -12.45 8.34
CA TYR A 68 -1.14 -11.93 8.11
C TYR A 68 -0.29 -12.84 7.21
N ARG A 69 -0.24 -14.15 7.51
CA ARG A 69 0.51 -15.12 6.69
C ARG A 69 -0.06 -15.23 5.28
N LEU A 70 -1.38 -15.24 5.14
CA LEU A 70 -2.04 -15.29 3.84
C LEU A 70 -1.71 -14.05 3.01
N MET A 71 -1.82 -12.85 3.59
CA MET A 71 -1.44 -11.59 2.94
C MET A 71 0.04 -11.57 2.53
N LYS A 72 0.94 -12.03 3.41
CA LYS A 72 2.38 -12.09 3.13
C LYS A 72 2.69 -13.04 1.97
N ASN A 73 2.02 -14.18 1.89
CA ASN A 73 2.25 -15.19 0.85
C ASN A 73 1.62 -14.81 -0.50
N MET A 74 0.64 -13.90 -0.53
CA MET A 74 -0.03 -13.45 -1.76
C MET A 74 0.78 -12.40 -2.56
N ALA A 75 1.99 -12.02 -2.12
CA ALA A 75 2.83 -11.01 -2.77
C ALA A 75 2.08 -9.69 -3.07
N LEU A 76 1.21 -9.25 -2.15
CA LEU A 76 0.43 -8.03 -2.33
C LEU A 76 1.35 -6.79 -2.36
N PRO A 77 1.04 -5.77 -3.18
CA PRO A 77 1.76 -4.51 -3.14
C PRO A 77 1.75 -3.92 -1.73
N LYS A 78 2.82 -3.22 -1.36
CA LYS A 78 2.91 -2.62 -0.02
C LYS A 78 1.74 -1.67 0.22
N MET A 79 1.26 -1.66 1.46
CA MET A 79 0.15 -0.80 1.88
C MET A 79 0.45 0.66 1.54
N ALA A 80 -0.57 1.40 1.11
CA ALA A 80 -0.41 2.80 0.69
C ALA A 80 0.08 3.73 1.82
N THR A 81 -0.05 3.30 3.08
CA THR A 81 0.34 4.05 4.28
C THR A 81 1.86 4.00 4.57
N VAL A 82 2.67 3.34 3.74
CA VAL A 82 4.13 3.38 3.92
C VAL A 82 4.60 4.82 3.71
N LYS A 83 4.91 5.51 4.82
CA LYS A 83 5.50 6.85 4.79
C LYS A 83 6.77 6.81 3.95
N PRO A 84 6.97 7.76 3.02
CA PRO A 84 8.25 7.88 2.33
C PRO A 84 9.35 8.04 3.39
N LYS A 85 10.47 7.33 3.21
CA LYS A 85 11.64 7.53 4.07
C LYS A 85 12.02 9.00 3.93
N ARG A 86 11.87 9.78 5.01
CA ARG A 86 12.40 11.13 5.07
C ARG A 86 13.91 10.98 4.94
N ALA A 87 14.48 11.55 3.87
CA ALA A 87 15.93 11.71 3.82
C ALA A 87 16.33 12.47 5.08
N LEU A 88 17.25 11.91 5.87
CA LEU A 88 17.93 12.68 6.91
C LEU A 88 18.62 13.82 6.16
N LYS A 89 18.16 15.05 6.34
CA LYS A 89 18.96 16.20 5.92
C LYS A 89 20.21 16.15 6.77
N GLU A 90 21.34 15.78 6.17
CA GLU A 90 22.63 15.96 6.81
C GLU A 90 22.72 17.44 7.18
N ALA A 91 22.69 17.72 8.47
CA ALA A 91 22.91 19.06 8.99
C ALA A 91 24.33 19.43 8.56
N GLN A 92 24.44 20.32 7.58
CA GLN A 92 25.69 20.96 7.24
C GLN A 92 26.24 21.53 8.55
N LYS A 93 27.40 21.06 8.99
CA LYS A 93 28.15 21.64 10.10
C LYS A 93 28.57 23.06 9.69
N THR A 94 27.69 24.04 9.84
CA THR A 94 28.09 25.45 9.87
C THR A 94 28.60 25.74 11.28
N PRO A 95 29.88 26.09 11.46
CA PRO A 95 30.44 26.35 12.78
C PRO A 95 29.71 27.52 13.45
N LEU A 96 29.25 27.29 14.68
CA LEU A 96 28.65 28.27 15.57
C LEU A 96 29.65 29.41 15.82
N LYS A 97 29.41 30.59 15.25
CA LYS A 97 30.06 31.82 15.71
C LYS A 97 29.28 32.33 16.91
N THR A 98 29.90 32.24 18.09
CA THR A 98 29.38 32.80 19.33
C THR A 98 29.42 34.32 19.24
N TYR A 99 28.26 34.97 19.11
CA TYR A 99 28.16 36.42 19.20
C TYR A 99 27.48 36.82 20.51
N SER A 100 28.32 37.39 21.37
CA SER A 100 28.02 38.14 22.59
C SER A 100 26.81 39.06 22.42
N SER A 101 25.80 38.90 23.26
CA SER A 101 24.69 39.85 23.40
C SER A 101 25.24 41.23 23.75
N LYS A 102 25.08 42.19 22.82
CA LYS A 102 25.13 43.61 23.12
C LYS A 102 23.86 44.26 22.59
N ASN A 103 23.23 44.98 23.50
CA ASN A 103 21.92 45.59 23.40
C ASN A 103 21.88 46.78 22.42
N LEU A 104 20.64 47.16 22.10
CA LEU A 104 20.13 48.53 21.99
C LEU A 104 19.81 49.06 20.59
N ILE A 105 18.70 49.81 20.58
CA ILE A 105 18.29 50.91 19.70
C ILE A 105 17.20 50.60 18.65
N LEU A 106 15.98 50.93 19.07
CA LEU A 106 14.92 51.67 18.36
C LEU A 106 15.18 51.99 16.88
N THR A 107 14.21 51.73 16.00
CA THR A 107 13.27 52.75 15.49
C THR A 107 12.53 52.26 14.25
N ASN A 108 11.29 52.75 14.16
CA ASN A 108 10.38 52.69 13.04
C ASN A 108 11.03 53.07 11.70
N GLN A 109 10.69 52.35 10.62
CA GLN A 109 10.46 52.94 9.30
C GLN A 109 9.69 51.97 8.36
N ILE A 110 8.75 52.57 7.64
CA ILE A 110 7.62 52.01 6.88
C ILE A 110 8.03 51.71 5.42
N LYS A 111 7.48 50.66 4.78
CA LYS A 111 6.94 50.77 3.40
C LYS A 111 6.06 49.60 2.94
N SER A 112 4.77 49.93 2.76
CA SER A 112 3.84 49.53 1.68
C SER A 112 3.97 48.16 1.00
N GLY A 113 2.99 47.29 1.29
CA GLY A 113 2.16 46.58 0.29
C GLY A 113 2.78 45.47 -0.56
N GLN A 114 2.39 44.21 -0.31
CA GLN A 114 1.78 43.34 -1.32
C GLN A 114 1.14 42.08 -0.69
N GLN A 115 -0.02 41.70 -1.22
CA GLN A 115 -0.81 40.52 -0.85
C GLN A 115 -0.03 39.20 -1.01
N THR A 116 -0.28 38.27 -0.08
CA THR A 116 0.17 36.88 -0.11
C THR A 116 -0.20 36.18 -1.41
N SER A 117 0.74 35.46 -2.03
CA SER A 117 0.50 34.72 -3.27
C SER A 117 -0.49 33.55 -3.10
N PRO A 118 -1.32 33.27 -4.11
CA PRO A 118 -2.39 32.29 -4.03
C PRO A 118 -1.86 30.87 -4.22
N ILE A 119 -1.87 30.08 -3.15
CA ILE A 119 -1.78 28.61 -3.22
C ILE A 119 -3.20 28.09 -3.06
N PHE A 120 -3.99 28.00 -4.13
CA PHE A 120 -5.16 27.11 -4.16
C PHE A 120 -5.73 27.08 -5.58
N LEU A 121 -5.51 25.99 -6.34
CA LEU A 121 -6.38 25.49 -7.42
C LEU A 121 -5.86 24.25 -8.17
N SER A 122 -4.74 23.61 -7.76
CA SER A 122 -4.24 22.42 -8.45
C SER A 122 -4.89 21.09 -8.04
N ASP A 123 -5.61 21.03 -6.91
CA ASP A 123 -5.97 19.74 -6.31
C ASP A 123 -7.34 19.17 -6.71
N ILE A 124 -8.16 19.90 -7.46
CA ILE A 124 -9.53 19.45 -7.78
C ILE A 124 -9.56 18.52 -9.03
N ARG A 125 -8.55 18.57 -9.91
CA ARG A 125 -8.57 17.79 -11.17
C ARG A 125 -7.92 16.40 -11.09
N ASN A 126 -7.15 16.10 -10.05
CA ASN A 126 -6.43 14.82 -9.96
C ASN A 126 -7.25 13.64 -9.41
N MET A 127 -8.50 13.86 -9.01
CA MET A 127 -9.36 12.80 -8.48
C MET A 127 -10.20 12.08 -9.55
N SER A 128 -10.42 12.70 -10.72
CA SER A 128 -11.29 12.15 -11.77
C SER A 128 -10.55 11.26 -12.78
N ILE A 129 -9.28 11.56 -13.07
CA ILE A 129 -8.48 10.88 -14.11
C ILE A 129 -8.18 9.42 -13.73
N SER A 130 -7.97 9.12 -12.45
CA SER A 130 -7.69 7.77 -11.96
C SER A 130 -8.90 6.83 -12.10
N ALA A 131 -10.13 7.35 -11.92
CA ALA A 131 -11.35 6.57 -12.03
C ALA A 131 -11.63 6.15 -13.48
N GLN A 132 -11.40 7.04 -14.45
CA GLN A 132 -11.60 6.75 -15.88
C GLN A 132 -10.59 5.71 -16.40
N TYR A 133 -9.34 5.75 -15.93
CA TYR A 133 -8.32 4.78 -16.33
C TYR A 133 -8.61 3.36 -15.81
N LEU A 134 -9.14 3.25 -14.57
CA LEU A 134 -9.51 1.96 -13.98
C LEU A 134 -10.77 1.33 -14.60
N ILE A 135 -11.73 2.15 -15.06
CA ILE A 135 -12.90 1.66 -15.81
C ILE A 135 -12.45 1.04 -17.14
N SER A 136 -11.52 1.69 -17.87
CA SER A 136 -10.99 1.12 -19.12
C SER A 136 -10.23 -0.20 -18.91
N ILE A 137 -9.52 -0.36 -17.79
CA ILE A 137 -8.80 -1.61 -17.48
C ILE A 137 -9.79 -2.73 -17.11
N LEU A 138 -10.91 -2.41 -16.45
CA LEU A 138 -11.93 -3.40 -16.11
C LEU A 138 -12.75 -3.84 -17.33
N GLU A 139 -13.05 -2.95 -18.28
CA GLU A 139 -13.74 -3.30 -19.53
C GLU A 139 -12.87 -4.18 -20.45
N ASN A 140 -11.55 -3.94 -20.52
CA ASN A 140 -10.62 -4.77 -21.29
C ASN A 140 -10.44 -6.20 -20.74
N VAL A 141 -10.63 -6.40 -19.42
CA VAL A 141 -10.51 -7.72 -18.79
C VAL A 141 -11.80 -8.54 -18.90
N LEU A 142 -12.96 -7.88 -19.02
CA LEU A 142 -14.27 -8.53 -19.14
C LEU A 142 -14.65 -8.91 -20.58
N LEU A 143 -14.06 -8.27 -21.60
CA LEU A 143 -14.39 -8.50 -23.01
C LEU A 143 -13.41 -9.39 -23.79
N GLY A 144 -12.48 -10.08 -23.11
CA GLY A 144 -11.76 -11.26 -23.63
C GLY A 144 -11.24 -11.19 -25.07
N ASN A 145 -10.00 -10.72 -25.23
CA ASN A 145 -9.11 -11.15 -26.31
C ASN A 145 -7.87 -11.79 -25.69
#